data_AF-A0A1Q6NEZ6-F1
#
_entry.id   AF-A0A1Q6NEZ6-F1
#
_cell.length_a   1.000
_cell.length_b   1.000
_cell.length_c   1.000
_cell.angle_alpha   90.00
_cell.angle_beta   90.00
_cell.angle_gamma   90.00
#
_symmetry.space_group_name_H-M   'P 1'
#
loop_
_entity.id
_entity.type
_entity.pdbx_description
1 polymer ?
#
loop_
_entity_poly.entity_id
_entity_poly.type
_entity_poly.pdbx_seq_one_letter_code
_entity_poly.pdbx_strand_id
1 'polypeptide(L)'
;MEGKRELSVVIDGKVYRLSGGSDSYLQKLASYVDGKISELKTQAGYNKLSTEYRDILLALTIAEEVFKLKEEIEVFNQDSRDREQELYELKQEVVDKKLQIDTANKLVEDYKTKVNELQKRMIGLETNHEFR
;
A
#
# COMPACT_ATOMS: atom_id res chain seq x y z
N MET A 1 22.23 -19.83 -31.08
CA MET A 1 21.74 -18.44 -31.04
C MET A 1 20.23 -18.50 -30.93
N GLU A 2 19.68 -18.33 -29.73
CA GLU A 2 18.23 -18.16 -29.58
C GLU A 2 17.84 -16.87 -30.30
N GLY A 3 17.15 -16.99 -31.42
CA GLY A 3 16.64 -15.84 -32.15
C GLY A 3 15.66 -15.11 -31.24
N LYS A 4 15.98 -13.86 -30.87
CA LYS A 4 15.01 -12.95 -30.24
C LYS A 4 13.77 -12.95 -31.13
N ARG A 5 12.65 -13.48 -30.65
CA ARG A 5 11.38 -13.39 -31.37
C ARG A 5 11.05 -11.93 -31.57
N GLU A 6 10.72 -11.59 -32.81
CA GLU A 6 10.23 -10.27 -33.18
C GLU A 6 8.72 -10.35 -33.38
N LEU A 7 7.99 -9.36 -32.85
CA LEU A 7 6.58 -9.16 -33.09
C LEU A 7 6.41 -8.03 -34.10
N SER A 8 5.64 -8.28 -35.16
CA SER A 8 5.20 -7.22 -36.07
C SER A 8 3.95 -6.54 -35.54
N VAL A 9 4.00 -5.22 -35.39
CA VAL A 9 2.89 -4.39 -34.88
C VAL A 9 2.63 -3.23 -35.83
N VAL A 10 1.44 -2.65 -35.77
CA VAL A 10 1.08 -1.43 -36.53
C VAL A 10 1.01 -0.27 -35.56
N ILE A 11 1.73 0.80 -35.88
CA ILE A 11 1.72 2.07 -35.14
C ILE A 11 1.64 3.19 -36.17
N ASP A 12 0.66 4.07 -36.04
CA ASP A 12 0.39 5.17 -36.97
C ASP A 12 0.27 4.73 -38.44
N GLY A 13 -0.37 3.58 -38.66
CA GLY A 13 -0.51 2.96 -39.98
C GLY A 13 0.78 2.39 -40.59
N LYS A 14 1.90 2.41 -39.87
CA LYS A 14 3.19 1.83 -40.29
C LYS A 14 3.49 0.54 -39.53
N VAL A 15 4.12 -0.42 -40.20
CA VAL A 15 4.50 -1.70 -39.60
C VAL A 15 5.88 -1.56 -38.95
N TYR A 16 5.97 -1.90 -37.66
CA TYR A 16 7.21 -1.96 -36.89
C TYR A 16 7.47 -3.38 -36.41
N ARG A 17 8.75 -3.74 -36.24
CA ARG A 17 9.17 -4.99 -35.61
C ARG A 17 9.75 -4.69 -34.24
N LEU A 18 9.11 -5.20 -33.20
CA LEU A 18 9.52 -5.04 -31.81
C LEU A 18 10.12 -6.34 -31.27
N SER A 19 11.07 -6.26 -30.35
CA SER A 19 11.65 -7.41 -29.66
C SER A 19 11.91 -7.08 -28.19
N GLY A 20 12.26 -8.09 -27.38
CA GLY A 20 12.65 -7.88 -25.98
C GLY A 20 11.51 -7.97 -24.95
N GLY A 21 10.37 -8.55 -25.31
CA GLY A 21 9.25 -8.80 -24.39
C GLY A 21 8.35 -9.92 -24.91
N SER A 22 7.31 -10.26 -24.13
CA SER A 22 6.26 -11.16 -24.62
C SER A 22 5.42 -10.48 -25.70
N ASP A 23 4.84 -11.26 -26.61
CA ASP A 23 3.99 -10.74 -27.68
C ASP A 23 2.84 -9.87 -27.12
N SER A 24 2.23 -10.30 -26.00
CA SER A 24 1.16 -9.55 -25.34
C SER A 24 1.63 -8.21 -24.77
N TYR A 25 2.84 -8.15 -24.23
CA TYR A 25 3.42 -6.91 -23.72
C TYR A 25 3.78 -5.95 -24.85
N LEU A 26 4.42 -6.44 -25.90
CA LEU A 26 4.79 -5.63 -27.07
C LEU A 26 3.54 -5.10 -27.81
N GLN A 27 2.48 -5.91 -27.92
CA GLN A 27 1.20 -5.47 -28.48
C GLN A 27 0.56 -4.36 -27.65
N LYS A 28 0.62 -4.46 -26.31
CA LYS A 28 0.13 -3.40 -25.40
C LYS A 28 0.92 -2.11 -25.57
N LEU A 29 2.25 -2.18 -25.64
CA LEU A 29 3.10 -1.01 -25.89
C LEU A 29 2.76 -0.34 -27.22
N ALA A 30 2.65 -1.12 -28.30
CA ALA A 30 2.30 -0.60 -29.62
C ALA A 30 0.93 0.08 -29.61
N SER A 31 -0.08 -0.56 -28.99
CA SER A 31 -1.43 -0.01 -28.89
C SER A 31 -1.47 1.28 -28.06
N TYR A 32 -0.67 1.36 -26.99
CA TYR A 32 -0.58 2.58 -26.17
C TYR A 32 0.05 3.73 -26.96
N VAL A 33 1.18 3.49 -27.65
CA VAL A 33 1.83 4.52 -28.48
C VAL A 33 0.92 4.97 -29.62
N ASP A 34 0.24 4.05 -30.29
CA ASP A 34 -0.71 4.35 -31.36
C ASP A 34 -1.91 5.19 -30.85
N GLY A 35 -2.41 4.85 -29.66
CA GLY A 35 -3.41 5.65 -28.95
C GLY A 35 -2.94 7.07 -28.67
N LYS A 36 -1.71 7.24 -28.15
CA LYS A 36 -1.11 8.56 -27.87
C LYS A 36 -0.95 9.40 -29.14
N ILE A 37 -0.52 8.79 -30.24
CA ILE A 37 -0.45 9.47 -31.54
C ILE A 37 -1.85 9.90 -32.01
N SER A 38 -2.84 9.03 -31.86
CA SER A 38 -4.23 9.32 -32.23
C SER A 38 -4.82 10.47 -31.41
N GLU A 39 -4.55 10.53 -30.11
CA GLU A 39 -4.92 11.64 -29.23
C GLU A 39 -4.28 12.96 -29.69
N LEU A 40 -2.96 12.96 -29.93
CA LEU A 40 -2.22 14.15 -30.38
C LEU A 40 -2.71 14.67 -31.73
N LYS A 41 -3.12 13.79 -32.66
CA LYS A 41 -3.70 14.17 -33.95
C LYS A 41 -4.99 14.97 -33.86
N THR A 42 -5.73 14.86 -32.76
CA THR A 42 -6.94 15.66 -32.53
C THR A 42 -6.63 17.11 -32.17
N GLN A 43 -5.39 17.40 -31.76
CA GLN A 43 -4.98 18.75 -31.37
C GLN A 43 -4.84 19.68 -32.58
N ALA A 44 -5.32 20.91 -32.43
CA ALA A 44 -5.26 21.92 -33.47
C ALA A 44 -3.80 22.19 -33.91
N GLY A 45 -3.53 22.10 -35.20
CA GLY A 45 -2.20 22.37 -35.76
C GLY A 45 -1.21 21.21 -35.70
N TYR A 46 -1.52 20.09 -35.01
CA TYR A 46 -0.63 18.93 -34.95
C TYR A 46 -0.25 18.41 -36.35
N ASN A 47 -1.23 18.29 -37.24
CA ASN A 47 -1.03 17.83 -38.61
C ASN A 47 -0.22 18.82 -39.50
N LYS A 48 0.08 20.03 -39.01
CA LYS A 48 0.95 21.00 -39.70
C LYS A 48 2.40 20.93 -39.21
N LEU A 49 2.66 20.28 -38.08
CA LEU A 49 4.01 20.08 -37.55
C LEU A 49 4.81 19.15 -38.45
N SER A 50 6.14 19.33 -38.48
CA SER A 50 7.05 18.38 -39.10
C SER A 50 7.06 17.06 -38.31
N THR A 51 7.53 15.98 -38.95
CA THR A 51 7.67 14.67 -38.30
C THR A 51 8.53 14.75 -37.04
N GLU A 52 9.68 15.44 -37.11
CA GLU A 52 10.59 15.62 -35.97
C GLU A 52 9.89 16.27 -34.77
N TYR A 53 9.09 17.32 -35.00
CA TYR A 53 8.33 17.96 -33.92
C TYR A 53 7.24 17.05 -33.35
N ARG A 54 6.60 16.22 -34.17
CA ARG A 54 5.60 15.24 -33.69
C ARG A 54 6.24 14.16 -32.83
N ASP A 55 7.41 13.66 -33.24
CA ASP A 55 8.15 12.64 -32.50
C ASP A 55 8.61 13.19 -31.14
N ILE A 56 9.13 14.42 -31.10
CA ILE A 56 9.50 15.11 -29.85
C ILE A 56 8.26 15.33 -28.98
N LEU A 57 7.14 15.79 -29.54
CA LEU A 57 5.91 16.03 -28.78
C LEU A 57 5.35 14.74 -28.16
N LEU A 58 5.37 13.63 -28.90
CA LEU A 58 4.99 12.31 -28.39
C LEU A 58 5.91 11.88 -27.23
N ALA A 59 7.22 12.03 -27.38
CA ALA A 59 8.19 11.70 -26.33
C ALA A 59 7.97 12.55 -25.07
N LEU A 60 7.75 13.86 -25.22
CA LEU A 60 7.47 14.77 -24.11
C LEU A 60 6.16 14.39 -23.40
N THR A 61 5.11 14.07 -24.15
CA THR A 61 3.81 13.67 -23.59
C THR A 61 3.95 12.41 -22.73
N ILE A 62 4.62 11.38 -23.24
CA ILE A 62 4.84 10.14 -22.48
C ILE A 62 5.76 10.39 -21.27
N ALA A 63 6.80 11.22 -21.41
CA ALA A 63 7.69 11.56 -20.32
C ALA A 63 6.96 12.33 -19.19
N GLU A 64 6.06 13.25 -19.55
CA GLU A 64 5.21 13.96 -18.59
C GLU A 64 4.31 13.00 -17.82
N GLU A 65 3.66 12.05 -18.49
CA GLU A 65 2.86 11.00 -17.83
C GLU A 65 3.70 10.17 -16.85
N VAL A 66 4.91 9.78 -17.25
CA VAL A 66 5.83 9.04 -16.36
C VAL A 66 6.24 9.87 -15.15
N PHE A 67 6.48 11.18 -15.31
CA PHE A 67 6.80 12.06 -14.18
C PHE A 67 5.63 12.21 -13.22
N LYS A 68 4.41 12.44 -13.73
CA LYS A 68 3.20 12.50 -12.90
C LYS A 68 2.98 11.21 -12.11
N LEU A 69 3.12 10.05 -12.76
CA LEU A 69 3.00 8.75 -12.08
C LEU A 69 4.07 8.55 -11.00
N LYS A 70 5.29 9.05 -11.21
CA LYS A 70 6.35 8.98 -10.20
C LYS A 70 6.04 9.86 -8.98
N GLU A 71 5.53 11.06 -9.20
CA GLU A 71 5.08 11.96 -8.13
C GLU A 71 3.92 11.33 -7.34
N GLU A 72 2.93 10.75 -8.02
CA GLU A 72 1.82 10.04 -7.37
C GLU A 72 2.30 8.84 -6.53
N ILE A 73 3.26 8.07 -7.04
CA ILE A 73 3.88 6.95 -6.30
C ILE A 73 4.63 7.46 -5.07
N GLU A 74 5.32 8.60 -5.16
CA GLU A 74 6.00 9.21 -4.02
C GLU A 74 5.02 9.62 -2.92
N VAL A 75 3.91 10.26 -3.28
CA VAL A 75 2.82 10.59 -2.34
C VAL A 75 2.26 9.32 -1.71
N PHE A 76 1.94 8.30 -2.51
CA PHE A 76 1.40 7.03 -2.00
C PHE A 76 2.37 6.33 -1.04
N ASN A 77 3.68 6.37 -1.32
CA ASN A 77 4.70 5.80 -0.45
C ASN A 77 4.81 6.57 0.87
N GLN A 78 4.69 7.90 0.85
CA GLN A 78 4.70 8.71 2.07
C GLN A 78 3.48 8.38 2.94
N ASP A 79 2.29 8.37 2.34
CA ASP A 79 1.04 7.94 2.97
C ASP A 79 1.13 6.53 3.58
N SER A 80 1.81 5.60 2.90
CA SER A 80 2.01 4.24 3.41
C SER A 80 2.92 4.24 4.64
N ARG A 81 3.97 5.05 4.67
CA ARG A 81 4.88 5.16 5.81
C ARG A 81 4.17 5.78 7.02
N ASP A 82 3.37 6.81 6.80
CA ASP A 82 2.61 7.46 7.87
C ASP A 82 1.61 6.50 8.50
N ARG A 83 0.91 5.70 7.67
CA ARG A 83 0.01 4.62 8.15
C ARG A 83 0.76 3.52 8.91
N GLU A 84 1.95 3.15 8.47
CA GLU A 84 2.77 2.14 9.15
C GLU A 84 3.21 2.62 10.54
N GLN A 85 3.56 3.91 10.66
CA GLN A 85 3.88 4.55 11.93
C GLN A 85 2.67 4.58 12.87
N GLU A 86 1.50 5.01 12.39
CA GLU A 86 0.26 5.03 13.18
C GLU A 86 -0.11 3.62 13.67
N LEU A 87 0.02 2.60 12.81
CA LEU A 87 -0.21 1.21 13.19
C LEU A 87 0.77 0.72 14.26
N TYR A 88 2.04 1.15 14.18
CA TYR A 88 3.03 0.83 15.20
C TYR A 88 2.67 1.41 16.55
N GLU A 89 2.28 2.69 16.59
CA GLU A 89 1.85 3.38 17.81
C GLU A 89 0.64 2.69 18.44
N LEU A 90 -0.37 2.34 17.63
CA LEU A 90 -1.55 1.62 18.11
C LEU A 90 -1.18 0.23 18.66
N LYS A 91 -0.23 -0.47 18.04
CA LYS A 91 0.27 -1.76 18.57
C LYS A 91 0.92 -1.60 19.93
N GLN A 92 1.71 -0.54 20.15
CA GLN A 92 2.30 -0.26 21.47
C GLN A 92 1.20 0.04 22.50
N GLU A 93 0.21 0.87 22.16
CA GLU A 93 -0.90 1.16 23.06
C GLU A 93 -1.66 -0.12 23.47
N VAL A 94 -1.87 -1.05 22.53
CA VAL A 94 -2.50 -2.35 22.80
C VAL A 94 -1.65 -3.19 23.76
N VAL A 95 -0.32 -3.20 23.61
CA VAL A 95 0.58 -3.92 24.52
C VAL A 95 0.51 -3.32 25.93
N ASP A 96 0.55 -1.99 26.03
CA ASP A 96 0.48 -1.29 27.32
C ASP A 96 -0.85 -1.56 28.04
N LYS A 97 -1.98 -1.50 27.32
CA LYS A 97 -3.29 -1.85 27.89
C LYS A 97 -3.33 -3.31 28.34
N LYS A 98 -2.76 -4.24 27.58
CA LYS A 98 -2.67 -5.65 28.01
C LYS A 98 -1.89 -5.80 29.31
N LEU A 99 -0.75 -5.12 29.45
CA LEU A 99 0.03 -5.13 30.70
C LEU A 99 -0.76 -4.56 31.89
N GLN A 100 -1.51 -3.48 31.67
CA GLN A 100 -2.38 -2.90 32.69
C GLN A 100 -3.49 -3.87 33.12
N ILE A 101 -4.13 -4.55 32.15
CA ILE A 101 -5.15 -5.57 32.42
C ILE A 101 -4.55 -6.74 33.22
N ASP A 102 -3.39 -7.24 32.84
CA ASP A 102 -2.72 -8.33 33.57
C ASP A 102 -2.38 -7.93 35.01
N THR A 103 -1.96 -6.68 35.22
CA THR A 103 -1.69 -6.12 36.54
C THR A 103 -2.98 -6.01 37.38
N ALA A 104 -4.06 -5.49 36.78
CA ALA A 104 -5.36 -5.40 37.44
C ALA A 104 -5.91 -6.78 37.81
N ASN A 105 -5.75 -7.78 36.93
CA ASN A 105 -6.16 -9.15 37.20
C ASN A 105 -5.40 -9.76 38.39
N LYS A 106 -4.08 -9.52 38.50
CA LYS A 106 -3.30 -9.95 39.67
C LYS A 106 -3.81 -9.32 40.96
N LEU A 107 -4.06 -8.01 40.96
CA LEU A 107 -4.62 -7.31 42.11
C LEU A 107 -6.00 -7.88 42.50
N VAL A 108 -6.84 -8.19 41.53
CA VAL A 108 -8.15 -8.82 41.78
C VAL A 108 -7.99 -10.17 42.47
N GLU A 109 -7.05 -11.01 42.03
CA GLU A 109 -6.78 -12.30 42.69
C GLU A 109 -6.20 -12.14 44.10
N ASP A 110 -5.31 -11.17 44.31
CA ASP A 110 -4.77 -10.85 45.64
C ASP A 110 -5.88 -10.39 46.60
N TYR A 111 -6.78 -9.51 46.13
CA TYR A 111 -7.92 -9.05 46.92
C TYR A 111 -8.91 -10.17 47.22
N LYS A 112 -9.20 -11.05 46.26
CA LYS A 112 -10.04 -12.25 46.51
C LYS A 112 -9.44 -13.13 47.60
N THR A 113 -8.13 -13.37 47.55
CA THR A 113 -7.42 -14.16 48.58
C THR A 113 -7.55 -13.51 49.95
N LYS A 114 -7.30 -12.20 50.04
CA LYS A 114 -7.40 -11.45 51.30
C LYS A 114 -8.82 -11.42 51.87
N VAL A 115 -9.84 -11.29 51.01
CA VAL A 115 -11.25 -11.37 51.42
C VAL A 115 -11.56 -12.74 52.02
N ASN A 116 -11.12 -13.83 51.38
CA ASN A 116 -11.32 -15.19 51.88
C ASN A 116 -10.64 -15.42 53.24
N GLU A 117 -9.42 -14.90 53.44
CA GLU A 117 -8.72 -14.98 54.72
C GLU A 117 -9.46 -14.22 55.83
N LEU A 118 -9.93 -13.00 55.53
CA LEU A 118 -10.69 -12.19 56.48
C LEU A 118 -12.02 -12.87 56.85
N GLN A 119 -12.73 -13.46 55.89
CA GLN A 119 -13.95 -14.23 56.15
C GLN A 119 -13.70 -15.41 57.09
N LYS A 120 -12.65 -16.20 56.86
CA LYS A 120 -12.26 -17.30 57.77
C LYS A 120 -11.97 -16.80 59.18
N ARG A 121 -11.29 -15.66 59.30
CA ARG A 121 -10.94 -15.07 60.59
C ARG A 121 -12.17 -14.54 61.34
N MET A 122 -13.13 -13.95 60.64
CA MET A 122 -14.41 -13.53 61.24
C MET A 122 -15.18 -14.73 61.81
N ILE A 123 -15.35 -15.81 61.04
CA ILE A 123 -16.03 -17.03 61.50
C ILE A 123 -15.37 -17.59 62.77
N GLY A 124 -14.03 -17.65 62.80
CA GLY A 124 -13.30 -18.13 63.97
C GLY A 124 -13.50 -17.26 65.22
N LEU A 125 -13.61 -15.94 65.06
CA LEU A 125 -13.88 -15.01 66.16
C LEU A 125 -15.32 -15.13 66.66
N GLU A 126 -16.30 -15.25 65.75
CA GLU A 126 -17.71 -15.45 66.08
C GLU A 126 -17.91 -16.75 66.87
N THR A 127 -17.29 -17.83 66.40
CA THR A 127 -17.36 -19.15 67.06
C THR A 127 -16.79 -19.08 68.49
N ASN A 128 -15.63 -18.44 68.70
CA ASN A 128 -15.05 -18.27 70.04
C ASN A 128 -15.90 -17.38 70.97
N HIS A 129 -16.70 -16.47 70.42
CA HIS A 129 -17.61 -15.63 71.19
C HIS A 129 -18.87 -16.37 71.63
N GLU A 130 -19.36 -17.33 70.84
CA GLU A 130 -20.53 -18.16 71.19
C GLU A 130 -20.23 -19.25 72.25
N PHE A 131 -18.96 -19.64 72.40
CA PHE A 131 -18.53 -20.64 73.41
C PHE A 131 -18.09 -20.03 74.76
N ARG A 132 -18.29 -18.74 74.99
CA ARG A 132 -17.99 -18.02 76.25
C ARG A 132 -19.26 -17.58 76.96
#